data_AF-A0A384LCJ5-F1
#
_entry.id   AF-A0A384LCJ5-F1
#
_cell.length_a   1.000
_cell.length_b   1.000
_cell.length_c   1.000
_cell.angle_alpha   90.00
_cell.angle_beta   90.00
_cell.angle_gamma   90.00
#
_symmetry.space_group_name_H-M   'P 1'
#
loop_
_entity.id
_entity.type
_entity.pdbx_description
1 polymer ?
#
loop_
_entity_poly.entity_id
_entity_poly.type
_entity_poly.pdbx_seq_one_letter_code
_entity_poly.pdbx_strand_id
1 'polypeptide(L)'
;MPPDADPVEKLVGFGVLSADPGDDPALTPSFRAAWHETAETLAGDPEALDRAAATVTTGDRPRITVAESDADGVVMRADGSWVGQWPSRTALVADLATERTLAGPAWDALGRAERVDLAARIRGLVEQCPTCRGPTRVSDETVESCCHTTAVIAVSCADCGDRLAEFDPSPSPFAPGS
;
A
#
# COMPACT_ATOMS: atom_id res chain seq x y z
N MET A 1 -24.13 -12.61 1.01
CA MET A 1 -23.03 -12.06 1.82
C MET A 1 -23.39 -10.60 2.02
N PRO A 2 -23.60 -10.11 3.25
CA PRO A 2 -23.77 -8.67 3.41
C PRO A 2 -22.51 -8.00 2.84
N PRO A 3 -22.60 -6.79 2.25
CA PRO A 3 -21.40 -6.11 1.81
C PRO A 3 -20.46 -6.01 3.02
N ASP A 4 -19.26 -6.57 2.87
CA ASP A 4 -18.18 -6.30 3.81
C ASP A 4 -18.11 -4.77 3.95
N ALA A 5 -18.10 -4.26 5.19
CA ALA A 5 -18.26 -2.82 5.44
C ALA A 5 -17.37 -1.96 4.52
N ASP A 6 -17.88 -0.78 4.16
CA ASP A 6 -17.21 0.15 3.25
C ASP A 6 -15.73 0.35 3.69
N PRO A 7 -14.74 0.26 2.77
CA PRO A 7 -13.34 0.48 3.12
C PRO A 7 -13.10 1.76 3.93
N VAL A 8 -13.83 2.85 3.67
CA VAL A 8 -13.72 4.08 4.46
C VAL A 8 -14.16 3.84 5.91
N GLU A 9 -15.31 3.23 6.14
CA GLU A 9 -15.80 2.89 7.49
C GLU A 9 -14.79 2.02 8.26
N LYS A 10 -14.12 1.08 7.58
CA LYS A 10 -13.08 0.25 8.21
C LYS A 10 -11.85 1.08 8.59
N LEU A 11 -11.37 1.94 7.70
CA LEU A 11 -10.23 2.82 7.99
C LEU A 11 -10.55 3.78 9.15
N VAL A 12 -11.79 4.26 9.25
CA VAL A 12 -12.27 5.00 10.44
C VAL A 12 -12.23 4.11 11.69
N GLY A 13 -12.73 2.87 11.61
CA GLY A 13 -12.71 1.91 12.72
C GLY A 13 -11.31 1.57 13.23
N PHE A 14 -10.31 1.57 12.36
CA PHE A 14 -8.89 1.40 12.73
C PHE A 14 -8.21 2.70 13.20
N GLY A 15 -8.91 3.83 13.19
CA GLY A 15 -8.34 5.14 13.51
C GLY A 15 -7.33 5.65 12.47
N VAL A 16 -7.36 5.09 11.26
CA VAL A 16 -6.56 5.53 10.12
C VAL A 16 -7.12 6.83 9.55
N LEU A 17 -8.45 6.97 9.51
CA LEU A 17 -9.18 8.18 9.13
C LEU A 17 -9.96 8.76 10.32
N SER A 18 -10.31 10.04 10.24
CA SER A 18 -11.22 10.68 11.20
C SER A 18 -12.64 10.14 11.09
N ALA A 19 -13.42 10.23 12.16
CA ALA A 19 -14.82 9.80 12.17
C ALA A 19 -15.70 10.50 11.11
N ASP A 20 -15.30 11.69 10.70
CA ASP A 20 -15.87 12.44 9.57
C ASP A 20 -14.73 12.81 8.62
N PRO A 21 -14.44 11.97 7.61
CA PRO A 21 -13.32 12.19 6.70
C PRO A 21 -13.60 13.22 5.60
N GLY A 22 -14.87 13.59 5.38
CA GLY A 22 -15.27 14.47 4.27
C GLY A 22 -14.93 13.90 2.89
N ASP A 23 -14.84 14.79 1.89
CA ASP A 23 -14.57 14.44 0.49
C ASP A 23 -13.07 14.28 0.16
N ASP A 24 -12.18 14.74 1.05
CA ASP A 24 -10.72 14.68 0.91
C ASP A 24 -10.10 14.05 2.17
N PRO A 25 -10.22 12.71 2.34
CA PRO A 25 -9.78 12.01 3.53
C PRO A 25 -8.26 12.10 3.71
N ALA A 26 -7.83 12.48 4.92
CA ALA A 26 -6.43 12.46 5.31
C ALA A 26 -6.17 11.46 6.45
N LEU A 27 -4.96 10.90 6.46
CA LEU A 27 -4.51 10.03 7.55
C LEU A 27 -4.52 10.78 8.89
N THR A 28 -5.02 10.15 9.95
CA THR A 28 -4.99 10.76 11.29
C THR A 28 -3.55 11.04 11.72
N PRO A 29 -3.28 12.13 12.48
CA PRO A 29 -1.93 12.46 12.90
C PRO A 29 -1.23 11.33 13.69
N SER A 30 -1.98 10.62 14.54
CA SER A 30 -1.48 9.50 15.33
C SER A 30 -1.10 8.30 14.48
N PHE A 31 -1.98 7.89 13.55
CA PHE A 31 -1.68 6.79 12.63
C PHE A 31 -0.48 7.16 11.75
N ARG A 32 -0.52 8.34 11.13
CA ARG A 32 0.55 8.84 10.27
C ARG A 32 1.90 8.81 10.98
N ALA A 33 2.00 9.29 12.22
CA ALA A 33 3.25 9.30 12.97
C ALA A 33 3.79 7.88 13.22
N ALA A 34 2.95 6.97 13.74
CA ALA A 34 3.34 5.60 14.05
C ALA A 34 3.70 4.79 12.80
N TRP A 35 2.92 4.95 11.74
CA TRP A 35 3.14 4.30 10.45
C TRP A 35 4.47 4.73 9.83
N HIS A 36 4.76 6.01 9.88
CA HIS A 36 6.02 6.55 9.38
C HIS A 36 7.26 6.11 10.18
N GLU A 37 7.19 6.11 11.51
CA GLU A 37 8.27 5.60 12.36
C GLU A 37 8.56 4.11 12.06
N THR A 38 7.48 3.34 11.87
CA THR A 38 7.57 1.95 11.48
C THR A 38 8.22 1.81 10.10
N ALA A 39 7.76 2.57 9.11
CA ALA A 39 8.31 2.53 7.75
C ALA A 39 9.79 2.91 7.69
N GLU A 40 10.20 3.94 8.43
CA GLU A 40 11.59 4.37 8.54
C GLU A 40 12.48 3.25 9.11
N THR A 41 12.00 2.56 10.14
CA THR A 41 12.68 1.39 10.71
C THR A 41 12.84 0.27 9.67
N LEU A 42 11.78 -0.05 8.92
CA LEU A 42 11.81 -1.10 7.91
C LEU A 42 12.69 -0.73 6.70
N ALA A 43 12.73 0.55 6.31
CA ALA A 43 13.58 1.01 5.22
C ALA A 43 15.06 1.01 5.60
N GLY A 44 15.39 1.32 6.86
CA GLY A 44 16.75 1.42 7.38
C GLY A 44 17.38 0.10 7.83
N ASP A 45 16.58 -0.94 8.12
CA ASP A 45 17.07 -2.25 8.57
C ASP A 45 16.54 -3.40 7.69
N PRO A 46 17.38 -4.00 6.83
CA PRO A 46 17.01 -5.16 6.02
C PRO A 46 16.48 -6.34 6.84
N GLU A 47 17.01 -6.57 8.05
CA GLU A 47 16.52 -7.65 8.90
C GLU A 47 15.14 -7.32 9.48
N ALA A 48 14.85 -6.05 9.78
CA ALA A 48 13.52 -5.63 10.20
C ALA A 48 12.49 -5.83 9.08
N LEU A 49 12.87 -5.51 7.84
CA LEU A 49 12.08 -5.76 6.65
C LEU A 49 11.80 -7.26 6.46
N ASP A 50 12.82 -8.11 6.53
CA ASP A 50 12.68 -9.57 6.40
C ASP A 50 11.77 -10.13 7.50
N ARG A 51 11.94 -9.68 8.75
CA ARG A 51 11.05 -10.06 9.86
C ARG A 51 9.61 -9.61 9.62
N ALA A 52 9.38 -8.45 9.01
CA ALA A 52 8.03 -7.96 8.71
C ALA A 52 7.39 -8.73 7.54
N ALA A 53 8.16 -8.98 6.50
CA ALA A 53 7.74 -9.81 5.37
C ALA A 53 7.37 -11.23 5.83
N ALA A 54 8.16 -11.83 6.73
CA ALA A 54 7.86 -13.15 7.29
C ALA A 54 6.47 -13.21 7.97
N THR A 55 6.06 -12.14 8.67
CA THR A 55 4.75 -12.11 9.38
C THR A 55 3.52 -12.11 8.45
N VAL A 56 3.69 -11.73 7.19
CA VAL A 56 2.60 -11.70 6.20
C VAL A 56 2.64 -12.89 5.24
N THR A 57 3.54 -13.84 5.48
CA THR A 57 3.74 -15.04 4.65
C THR A 57 3.38 -16.32 5.41
N THR A 58 3.19 -17.41 4.67
CA THR A 58 2.95 -18.74 5.26
C THR A 58 4.28 -19.49 5.38
N GLY A 59 4.50 -20.18 6.50
CA GLY A 59 5.67 -21.02 6.73
C GLY A 59 6.41 -20.67 8.03
N ASP A 60 7.22 -21.61 8.54
CA ASP A 60 8.12 -21.33 9.66
C ASP A 60 9.43 -20.72 9.14
N ARG A 61 9.63 -19.43 9.42
CA ARG A 61 10.82 -18.65 9.03
C ARG A 61 11.20 -18.82 7.54
N PRO A 62 10.29 -18.49 6.61
CA PRO A 62 10.58 -18.60 5.19
C PRO A 62 11.73 -17.66 4.80
N ARG A 63 12.50 -18.05 3.79
CA ARG A 63 13.50 -17.16 3.19
C ARG A 63 12.78 -16.12 2.34
N ILE A 64 12.87 -14.86 2.74
CA ILE A 64 12.34 -13.74 1.99
C ILE A 64 13.35 -13.29 0.93
N THR A 65 12.84 -12.98 -0.26
CA THR A 65 13.61 -12.35 -1.33
C THR A 65 12.76 -11.24 -1.95
N VAL A 66 13.37 -10.08 -2.15
CA VAL A 66 12.78 -8.93 -2.86
C VAL A 66 13.69 -8.62 -4.03
N ALA A 67 13.12 -8.57 -5.23
CA ALA A 67 13.85 -8.27 -6.45
C ALA A 67 13.05 -7.32 -7.33
N GLU A 68 13.74 -6.55 -8.17
CA GLU A 68 13.10 -5.77 -9.23
C GLU A 68 12.31 -6.68 -10.18
N SER A 69 11.20 -6.15 -10.68
CA SER A 69 10.31 -6.80 -11.64
C SER A 69 10.64 -6.39 -13.06
N ASP A 70 10.42 -7.28 -14.03
CA ASP A 70 10.54 -6.95 -15.46
C ASP A 70 9.43 -6.00 -15.95
N ALA A 71 8.37 -5.83 -15.16
CA ALA A 71 7.21 -4.97 -15.46
C ALA A 71 7.17 -3.72 -14.56
N ASP A 72 8.34 -3.21 -14.17
CA ASP A 72 8.54 -2.15 -13.19
C ASP A 72 8.07 -2.52 -11.75
N GLY A 73 8.74 -1.93 -10.76
CA GLY A 73 8.51 -2.19 -9.34
C GLY A 73 9.22 -3.44 -8.80
N VAL A 74 8.76 -3.97 -7.66
CA VAL A 74 9.41 -5.06 -6.94
C VAL A 74 8.49 -6.25 -6.69
N VAL A 75 9.05 -7.46 -6.73
CA VAL A 75 8.37 -8.72 -6.41
C VAL A 75 8.95 -9.29 -5.12
N MET A 76 8.07 -9.67 -4.19
CA MET A 76 8.45 -10.42 -2.99
C MET A 76 8.13 -11.90 -3.18
N ARG A 77 9.09 -12.75 -2.81
CA ARG A 77 8.93 -14.21 -2.76
C ARG A 77 9.32 -14.75 -1.39
N ALA A 78 8.61 -15.78 -0.94
CA ALA A 78 8.88 -16.55 0.27
C ALA A 78 9.19 -18.00 -0.13
N ASP A 79 10.39 -18.48 0.17
CA ASP A 79 10.89 -19.81 -0.27
C ASP A 79 10.70 -20.04 -1.78
N GLY A 80 10.90 -18.99 -2.58
CA GLY A 80 10.72 -19.01 -4.04
C GLY A 80 9.27 -18.90 -4.51
N SER A 81 8.29 -19.00 -3.61
CA SER A 81 6.87 -18.83 -3.92
C SER A 81 6.51 -17.35 -4.00
N TRP A 82 5.71 -16.96 -4.99
CA TRP A 82 5.25 -15.58 -5.16
C TRP A 82 4.33 -15.15 -4.01
N VAL A 83 4.61 -13.97 -3.43
CA VAL A 83 3.81 -13.38 -2.35
C VAL A 83 3.05 -12.15 -2.82
N GLY A 84 3.68 -11.31 -3.65
CA GLY A 84 3.10 -10.07 -4.12
C GLY A 84 4.04 -9.30 -5.03
N GLN A 85 3.49 -8.28 -5.68
CA GLN A 85 4.22 -7.28 -6.45
C GLN A 85 3.78 -5.90 -5.99
N TRP A 86 4.74 -4.96 -5.95
CA TRP A 86 4.52 -3.57 -5.58
C TRP A 86 5.16 -2.66 -6.62
N PRO A 87 4.64 -1.43 -6.80
CA PRO A 87 5.19 -0.48 -7.77
C PRO A 87 6.59 0.04 -7.38
N SER A 88 7.01 -0.12 -6.12
CA SER A 88 8.37 0.18 -5.68
C SER A 88 8.69 -0.52 -4.35
N ARG A 89 9.97 -0.51 -3.96
CA ARG A 89 10.37 -0.93 -2.61
C ARG A 89 9.74 -0.05 -1.52
N THR A 90 9.56 1.24 -1.77
CA THR A 90 8.85 2.15 -0.86
C THR A 90 7.39 1.73 -0.66
N ALA A 91 6.70 1.27 -1.70
CA ALA A 91 5.34 0.75 -1.58
C ALA A 91 5.28 -0.57 -0.79
N LEU A 92 6.27 -1.46 -0.93
CA LEU A 92 6.38 -2.65 -0.09
C LEU A 92 6.59 -2.27 1.40
N VAL A 93 7.50 -1.34 1.67
CA VAL A 93 7.77 -0.83 3.03
C VAL A 93 6.50 -0.22 3.63
N ALA A 94 5.77 0.57 2.85
CA ALA A 94 4.50 1.17 3.24
C ALA A 94 3.44 0.13 3.66
N ASP A 95 3.27 -0.95 2.89
CA ASP A 95 2.30 -2.00 3.21
C ASP A 95 2.73 -2.81 4.45
N LEU A 96 4.02 -3.12 4.58
CA LEU A 96 4.53 -3.81 5.78
C LEU A 96 4.44 -2.92 7.03
N ALA A 97 4.61 -1.60 6.89
CA ALA A 97 4.39 -0.66 7.96
C ALA A 97 2.91 -0.63 8.37
N THR A 98 1.97 -0.64 7.41
CA THR A 98 0.53 -0.74 7.70
C THR A 98 0.20 -2.00 8.51
N GLU A 99 0.69 -3.15 8.07
CA GLU A 99 0.49 -4.44 8.74
C GLU A 99 1.03 -4.43 10.18
N ARG A 100 2.16 -3.76 10.42
CA ARG A 100 2.77 -3.60 11.74
C ARG A 100 2.03 -2.60 12.63
N THR A 101 1.60 -1.46 12.07
CA THR A 101 0.95 -0.38 12.83
C THR A 101 -0.48 -0.76 13.24
N LEU A 102 -1.18 -1.52 12.40
CA LEU A 102 -2.56 -1.96 12.67
C LEU A 102 -2.65 -3.34 13.34
N ALA A 103 -1.51 -4.00 13.59
CA ALA A 103 -1.45 -5.34 14.16
C ALA A 103 -2.32 -5.48 15.42
N GLY A 104 -3.12 -6.55 15.47
CA GLY A 104 -4.00 -6.85 16.58
C GLY A 104 -5.25 -7.60 16.14
N PRO A 105 -6.06 -8.11 17.10
CA PRO A 105 -7.12 -9.07 16.80
C PRO A 105 -8.14 -8.62 15.74
N ALA A 106 -8.44 -7.31 15.67
CA ALA A 106 -9.37 -6.77 14.69
C ALA A 106 -8.80 -6.75 13.27
N TRP A 107 -7.52 -6.41 13.13
CA TRP A 107 -6.83 -6.41 11.84
C TRP A 107 -6.52 -7.84 11.38
N ASP A 108 -6.10 -8.70 12.31
CA ASP A 108 -5.78 -10.11 12.05
C ASP A 108 -7.02 -10.94 11.66
N ALA A 109 -8.22 -10.48 12.04
CA ALA A 109 -9.49 -11.07 11.63
C ALA A 109 -9.85 -10.78 10.17
N LEU A 110 -9.22 -9.77 9.54
CA LEU A 110 -9.47 -9.44 8.13
C LEU A 110 -8.82 -10.44 7.18
N GLY A 111 -9.49 -10.68 6.06
CA GLY A 111 -8.93 -11.48 4.97
C GLY A 111 -7.67 -10.84 4.39
N ARG A 112 -6.76 -11.65 3.84
CA ARG A 112 -5.53 -11.13 3.21
C ARG A 112 -5.83 -10.13 2.09
N ALA A 113 -6.80 -10.42 1.22
CA ALA A 113 -7.18 -9.54 0.11
C ALA A 113 -7.68 -8.18 0.61
N GLU A 114 -8.43 -8.17 1.71
CA GLU A 114 -8.95 -6.95 2.33
C GLU A 114 -7.84 -6.11 2.96
N ARG A 115 -6.90 -6.74 3.69
CA ARG A 115 -5.72 -6.03 4.21
C ARG A 115 -4.88 -5.39 3.11
N VAL A 116 -4.71 -6.09 1.97
CA VAL A 116 -4.03 -5.55 0.79
C VAL A 116 -4.76 -4.34 0.23
N ASP A 117 -6.09 -4.42 0.07
CA ASP A 117 -6.90 -3.30 -0.44
C ASP A 117 -6.81 -2.08 0.47
N LEU A 118 -6.95 -2.26 1.79
CA LEU A 118 -6.84 -1.17 2.76
C LEU A 118 -5.43 -0.55 2.77
N ALA A 119 -4.38 -1.36 2.68
CA ALA A 119 -3.00 -0.85 2.60
C ALA A 119 -2.74 -0.04 1.33
N ALA A 120 -3.29 -0.48 0.19
CA ALA A 120 -3.22 0.27 -1.07
C ALA A 120 -3.94 1.62 -0.99
N ARG A 121 -5.13 1.66 -0.34
CA ARG A 121 -5.86 2.91 -0.09
C ARG A 121 -5.07 3.85 0.81
N ILE A 122 -4.45 3.33 1.88
CA ILE A 122 -3.58 4.12 2.74
C ILE A 122 -2.47 4.77 1.92
N ARG A 123 -1.78 4.03 1.04
CA ARG A 123 -0.74 4.59 0.14
C ARG A 123 -1.27 5.70 -0.78
N GLY A 124 -2.55 5.64 -1.16
CA GLY A 124 -3.21 6.67 -1.95
C GLY A 124 -3.41 8.00 -1.23
N LEU A 125 -3.51 7.98 0.10
CA LEU A 125 -3.79 9.16 0.95
C LEU A 125 -2.54 9.77 1.58
N VAL A 126 -1.37 9.23 1.25
CA VAL A 126 -0.11 9.62 1.88
C VAL A 126 0.40 10.93 1.27
N GLU A 127 0.61 11.93 2.11
CA GLU A 127 1.15 13.25 1.73
C GLU A 127 2.69 13.33 1.79
N GLN A 128 3.32 12.39 2.51
CA GLN A 128 4.77 12.35 2.73
C GLN A 128 5.29 10.94 2.52
N CYS A 129 6.39 10.79 1.79
CA CYS A 129 6.99 9.51 1.51
C CYS A 129 7.36 8.76 2.80
N PRO A 130 6.97 7.48 2.96
CA PRO A 130 7.26 6.70 4.15
C PRO A 130 8.75 6.42 4.33
N THR A 131 9.55 6.53 3.27
CA THR A 131 10.99 6.23 3.29
C THR A 131 11.86 7.48 3.40
N CYS A 132 11.61 8.53 2.62
CA CYS A 132 12.47 9.74 2.60
C CYS A 132 11.82 11.00 3.18
N ARG A 133 10.55 10.94 3.60
CA ARG A 133 9.75 12.08 4.10
C ARG A 133 9.49 13.21 3.10
N GLY A 134 9.98 13.08 1.87
CA GLY A 134 9.68 14.02 0.80
C GLY A 134 8.18 14.08 0.48
N PRO A 135 7.66 15.21 0.00
CA PRO A 135 6.25 15.35 -0.33
C PRO A 135 5.86 14.38 -1.45
N THR A 136 4.66 13.83 -1.37
CA THR A 136 4.07 13.07 -2.47
C THR A 136 3.36 14.01 -3.44
N ARG A 137 3.18 13.54 -4.67
CA ARG A 137 2.39 14.21 -5.69
C ARG A 137 1.50 13.17 -6.35
N VAL A 138 0.30 13.62 -6.70
CA VAL A 138 -0.61 12.89 -7.57
C VAL A 138 -0.31 13.31 -9.00
N SER A 139 -0.07 12.35 -9.88
CA SER A 139 0.13 12.56 -11.32
C SER A 139 -0.85 11.70 -12.11
N ASP A 140 -1.48 12.29 -13.12
CA ASP A 140 -2.13 11.53 -14.19
C ASP A 140 -1.03 10.97 -15.10
N GLU A 141 -0.83 9.67 -15.06
CA GLU A 141 0.17 8.98 -15.88
C GLU A 141 -0.51 8.00 -16.82
N THR A 142 0.24 7.47 -17.79
CA THR A 142 -0.27 6.46 -18.70
C THR A 142 0.72 5.30 -18.71
N VAL A 143 0.26 4.12 -18.31
CA VAL A 143 1.10 2.92 -18.28
C VAL A 143 0.86 2.14 -19.56
N GLU A 144 1.94 1.88 -20.28
CA GLU A 144 1.92 0.99 -21.44
C GLU A 144 2.26 -0.43 -20.97
N SER A 145 1.27 -1.30 -20.94
CA SER A 145 1.53 -2.73 -20.98
C SER A 145 1.70 -3.16 -22.44
N CYS A 146 2.46 -4.22 -22.73
CA CYS A 146 2.86 -4.69 -24.08
C CYS A 146 1.73 -4.84 -25.14
N CYS A 147 0.46 -4.68 -24.77
CA CYS A 147 -0.69 -4.71 -25.68
C CYS A 147 -1.75 -3.60 -25.42
N HIS A 148 -1.63 -2.80 -24.35
CA HIS A 148 -2.63 -1.80 -23.94
C HIS A 148 -2.02 -0.62 -23.18
N THR A 149 -2.47 0.58 -23.53
CA THR A 149 -2.14 1.86 -22.90
C THR A 149 -3.31 2.25 -21.99
N THR A 150 -3.12 2.22 -20.67
CA THR A 150 -4.15 2.59 -19.69
C THR A 150 -3.69 3.83 -18.93
N ALA A 151 -4.53 4.86 -18.86
CA ALA A 151 -4.27 5.97 -17.94
C ALA A 151 -4.27 5.43 -16.50
N VAL A 152 -3.44 5.97 -15.60
CA VAL A 152 -3.42 5.67 -14.17
C VAL A 152 -3.29 6.96 -13.39
N ILE A 153 -3.95 7.05 -12.24
CA ILE A 153 -3.62 8.06 -11.24
C ILE A 153 -2.50 7.46 -10.38
N ALA A 154 -1.32 8.04 -10.47
CA ALA A 154 -0.16 7.62 -9.70
C ALA A 154 0.06 8.54 -8.50
N VAL A 155 0.42 7.95 -7.36
CA VAL A 155 0.97 8.68 -6.21
C VAL A 155 2.45 8.36 -6.15
N SER A 156 3.29 9.39 -6.25
CA SER A 156 4.75 9.24 -6.30
C SER A 156 5.43 10.25 -5.37
N CYS A 157 6.59 9.89 -4.83
CA CYS A 157 7.41 10.84 -4.07
C CYS A 157 8.11 11.83 -5.00
N ALA A 158 8.02 13.13 -4.71
CA ALA A 158 8.69 14.17 -5.49
C ALA A 158 10.21 14.20 -5.35
N ASP A 159 10.74 13.66 -4.25
CA ASP A 159 12.17 13.76 -3.91
C ASP A 159 12.96 12.52 -4.34
N CYS A 160 12.47 11.31 -4.06
CA CYS A 160 13.14 10.08 -4.47
C CYS A 160 12.57 9.45 -5.75
N GLY A 161 11.42 9.93 -6.24
CA GLY A 161 10.77 9.41 -7.45
C GLY A 161 10.04 8.07 -7.26
N ASP A 162 10.14 7.45 -6.08
CA ASP A 162 9.50 6.17 -5.82
C ASP A 162 7.98 6.27 -5.91
N ARG A 163 7.41 5.29 -6.62
CA ARG A 163 5.97 5.16 -6.81
C ARG A 163 5.33 4.48 -5.62
N LEU A 164 4.32 5.11 -5.05
CA LEU A 164 3.57 4.62 -3.89
C LEU A 164 2.31 3.87 -4.31
N ALA A 165 1.47 4.44 -5.17
CA ALA A 165 0.21 3.82 -5.56
C ALA A 165 -0.13 4.11 -7.02
N GLU A 166 -0.95 3.26 -7.61
CA GLU A 166 -1.54 3.43 -8.93
C GLU A 166 -3.01 3.04 -8.86
N PHE A 167 -3.87 3.86 -9.46
CA PHE A 167 -5.30 3.64 -9.54
C PHE A 167 -5.74 3.72 -11.00
N ASP A 168 -6.62 2.82 -11.43
CA ASP A 168 -7.29 2.95 -12.73
C ASP A 168 -8.25 4.16 -12.68
N PRO A 169 -8.11 5.15 -13.59
CA PRO A 169 -8.90 6.36 -13.64
C PRO A 169 -10.25 6.13 -14.33
N SER A 170 -10.51 4.95 -14.90
CA SER A 170 -11.77 4.72 -15.60
C SER A 170 -12.93 4.41 -14.64
N PRO A 171 -14.02 5.20 -14.67
CA PRO A 171 -15.33 4.60 -14.53
C PRO A 171 -15.54 3.73 -15.78
N SER A 172 -15.86 2.46 -15.55
CA SER A 172 -16.11 1.43 -16.57
C SER A 172 -16.67 1.96 -17.91
N PRO A 173 -16.23 1.43 -19.07
CA PRO A 173 -16.85 1.72 -20.37
C PRO A 173 -18.32 1.25 -20.49
N PHE A 174 -18.86 0.61 -19.45
CA PHE A 174 -20.27 0.24 -19.31
C PHE A 174 -21.09 1.20 -18.44
N ALA A 175 -20.55 2.37 -18.06
CA ALA A 175 -21.37 3.42 -17.48
C ALA A 175 -22.48 3.81 -18.49
N PRO A 176 -23.77 3.63 -18.17
CA PRO A 176 -24.83 4.11 -19.04
C PRO A 176 -24.75 5.65 -19.03
N GLY A 177 -24.50 6.24 -20.20
CA GLY A 177 -24.42 7.68 -20.33
C GLY A 177 -25.76 8.34 -20.01
N SER A 178 -25.72 9.41 -19.21
CA SER A 178 -26.42 10.70 -19.38
C SER A 178 -26.14 11.60 -18.18
#